data_AF-A0A7V1Z9V5-F1
#
_entry.id   AF-A0A7V1Z9V5-F1
#
_cell.length_a   1.000
_cell.length_b   1.000
_cell.length_c   1.000
_cell.angle_alpha   90.00
_cell.angle_beta   90.00
_cell.angle_gamma   90.00
#
_symmetry.space_group_name_H-M   'P 1'
#
loop_
_entity.id
_entity.type
_entity.pdbx_description
1 polymer ?
#
loop_
_entity_poly.entity_id
_entity_poly.type
_entity_poly.pdbx_seq_one_letter_code
_entity_poly.pdbx_strand_id
1 'polypeptide(L)'
;MGMAIESQVALAMTRYITAAPLDAATWQRLQQQWRQVSSRRTLTETMQPMLRLTLLDLVQAIHRGEDLELLGLTEGEFSLPTPTAEELAMLRSALDWEEVLRTVNHWVDRYIEAVRISDPLQRKKCLDQLEADMLQAAKAAKVGEKDFCWQTLLDSVRAGQGQSAARALALRLLGRSCVHIPWRLTFPYDRIEEFERLVDVVFALARYRDQVGKYPERLEQLVPQFLPRIEPDIFSGKPPIYRRSGTGYVLYSVGPNGQDDGGRTYEDNPRGDDIVIRMPPTPPPHRWLGVGRQGS
;
A
#
# COMPACT_ATOMS: atom_id res chain seq x y z
N MET A 1 4.97 -3.48 7.02
CA MET A 1 6.17 -4.19 6.52
C MET A 1 6.86 -3.41 5.39
N GLY A 2 6.15 -2.91 4.37
CA GLY A 2 6.74 -2.10 3.28
C GLY A 2 7.50 -0.84 3.73
N MET A 3 6.90 0.01 4.58
CA MET A 3 7.54 1.24 5.10
C MET A 3 8.90 1.00 5.80
N ALA A 4 9.06 -0.15 6.49
CA ALA A 4 10.31 -0.49 7.17
C ALA A 4 11.40 -0.96 6.19
N ILE A 5 11.00 -1.63 5.09
CA ILE A 5 11.90 -2.06 4.03
C ILE A 5 12.36 -0.85 3.21
N GLU A 6 11.44 0.05 2.84
CA GLU A 6 11.74 1.32 2.15
C GLU A 6 12.79 2.14 2.92
N SER A 7 12.57 2.39 4.21
CA SER A 7 13.49 3.16 5.06
C SER A 7 14.88 2.51 5.16
N GLN A 8 14.95 1.18 5.31
CA GLN A 8 16.23 0.46 5.37
C GLN A 8 16.98 0.45 4.03
N VAL A 9 16.28 0.24 2.92
CA VAL A 9 16.87 0.27 1.58
C VAL A 9 17.34 1.68 1.23
N ALA A 10 16.52 2.70 1.52
CA ALA A 10 16.88 4.09 1.32
C ALA A 10 18.14 4.49 2.11
N LEU A 11 18.19 4.09 3.38
CA LEU A 11 19.33 4.34 4.25
C LEU A 11 20.58 3.62 3.77
N ALA A 12 20.46 2.34 3.38
CA ALA A 12 21.58 1.54 2.87
C ALA A 12 22.14 2.10 1.56
N MET A 13 21.27 2.41 0.59
CA MET A 13 21.67 3.03 -0.67
C MET A 13 22.33 4.39 -0.44
N THR A 14 21.74 5.24 0.40
CA THR A 14 22.27 6.58 0.66
C THR A 14 23.62 6.54 1.36
N ARG A 15 23.80 5.66 2.36
CA ARG A 15 25.11 5.43 3.00
C ARG A 15 26.15 4.99 1.99
N TYR A 16 25.79 4.11 1.07
CA TYR A 16 26.72 3.60 0.07
C TYR A 16 27.11 4.67 -0.98
N ILE A 17 26.14 5.44 -1.48
CA ILE A 17 26.33 6.55 -2.44
C ILE A 17 27.21 7.66 -1.84
N THR A 18 27.06 7.93 -0.54
CA THR A 18 27.81 8.99 0.15
C THR A 18 29.19 8.57 0.64
N ALA A 19 29.41 7.27 0.91
CA ALA A 19 30.65 6.77 1.50
C ALA A 19 31.75 6.42 0.48
N ALA A 20 31.40 6.17 -0.79
CA ALA A 20 32.36 5.65 -1.76
C ALA A 20 32.79 6.71 -2.80
N PRO A 21 34.10 6.83 -3.11
CA PRO A 21 34.57 7.50 -4.32
C PRO A 21 34.24 6.60 -5.52
N LEU A 22 33.00 6.70 -6.00
CA LEU A 22 32.48 5.87 -7.08
C LEU A 22 32.79 6.54 -8.42
N ASP A 23 33.58 5.86 -9.25
CA ASP A 23 33.81 6.28 -10.64
C ASP A 23 32.58 6.00 -11.53
N ALA A 24 32.58 6.55 -12.74
CA ALA A 24 31.46 6.41 -13.68
C ALA A 24 31.09 4.94 -14.00
N ALA A 25 32.07 4.04 -14.04
CA ALA A 25 31.86 2.62 -14.32
C ALA A 25 31.16 1.92 -13.14
N THR A 26 31.50 2.31 -11.91
CA THR A 26 30.85 1.80 -10.70
C THR A 26 29.41 2.29 -10.62
N TRP A 27 29.15 3.56 -10.97
CA TRP A 27 27.78 4.09 -11.03
C TRP A 27 26.87 3.33 -11.98
N GLN A 28 27.33 3.03 -13.19
CA GLN A 28 26.53 2.29 -14.18
C GLN A 28 26.22 0.87 -13.71
N ARG A 29 27.20 0.19 -13.11
CA ARG A 29 27.03 -1.16 -12.59
C ARG A 29 26.00 -1.21 -11.45
N LEU A 30 26.06 -0.25 -10.55
CA LEU A 30 25.10 -0.14 -9.43
C LEU A 30 23.69 0.14 -9.93
N GLN A 31 23.52 1.03 -10.90
CA GLN A 31 22.22 1.28 -11.52
C GLN A 31 21.65 0.02 -12.18
N GLN A 32 22.49 -0.77 -12.86
CA GLN A 32 22.08 -2.06 -13.43
C GLN A 32 21.69 -3.08 -12.35
N GLN A 33 22.46 -3.20 -11.28
CA GLN A 33 22.15 -4.10 -10.16
C GLN A 33 20.85 -3.70 -9.45
N TRP A 34 20.63 -2.41 -9.22
CA TRP A 34 19.38 -1.88 -8.65
C TRP A 34 18.17 -2.29 -9.48
N ARG A 35 18.26 -2.15 -10.81
CA ARG A 35 17.20 -2.55 -11.74
C ARG A 35 16.94 -4.06 -11.81
N GLN A 36 17.86 -4.90 -11.34
CA GLN A 36 17.66 -6.35 -11.26
C GLN A 36 16.95 -6.78 -9.97
N VAL A 37 17.07 -5.98 -8.92
CA VAL A 37 16.43 -6.24 -7.62
C VAL A 37 15.05 -5.58 -7.52
N SER A 38 14.74 -4.62 -8.40
CA SER A 38 13.44 -3.95 -8.44
C SER A 38 12.28 -4.87 -8.83
N SER A 39 11.35 -5.06 -7.90
CA SER A 39 10.24 -6.00 -7.99
C SER A 39 9.06 -5.44 -8.81
N ARG A 40 9.26 -5.19 -10.11
CA ARG A 40 8.24 -4.57 -10.97
C ARG A 40 7.09 -5.46 -11.46
N ARG A 41 6.92 -6.71 -10.98
CA ARG A 41 6.02 -7.67 -11.68
C ARG A 41 5.02 -8.49 -10.88
N THR A 42 4.99 -8.47 -9.55
CA THR A 42 4.30 -9.54 -8.81
C THR A 42 2.98 -9.17 -8.14
N LEU A 43 2.56 -7.90 -8.12
CA LEU A 43 1.42 -7.48 -7.31
C LEU A 43 0.11 -8.18 -7.73
N THR A 44 -0.30 -8.02 -8.99
CA THR A 44 -1.56 -8.58 -9.48
C THR A 44 -1.55 -10.11 -9.52
N GLU A 45 -0.43 -10.69 -9.96
CA GLU A 45 -0.25 -12.14 -10.09
C GLU A 45 -0.31 -12.85 -8.73
N THR A 46 0.13 -12.17 -7.66
CA THR A 46 0.13 -12.70 -6.29
C THR A 46 -1.17 -12.38 -5.56
N MET A 47 -1.75 -11.19 -5.77
CA MET A 47 -2.91 -10.73 -4.98
C MET A 47 -4.22 -11.41 -5.38
N GLN A 48 -4.48 -11.60 -6.68
CA GLN A 48 -5.74 -12.19 -7.13
C GLN A 48 -6.04 -13.56 -6.50
N PRO A 49 -5.13 -14.56 -6.55
CA PRO A 49 -5.39 -15.85 -5.92
C PRO A 49 -5.47 -15.73 -4.39
N MET A 50 -4.63 -14.91 -3.77
CA MET A 50 -4.65 -14.69 -2.32
C MET A 50 -6.01 -14.19 -1.84
N LEU A 51 -6.54 -13.11 -2.43
CA LEU A 51 -7.82 -12.53 -1.99
C LEU A 51 -8.99 -13.48 -2.16
N ARG A 52 -9.04 -14.20 -3.28
CA ARG A 52 -10.10 -15.17 -3.55
C ARG A 52 -10.05 -16.34 -2.59
N LEU A 53 -8.86 -16.90 -2.34
CA LEU A 53 -8.70 -18.04 -1.43
C LEU A 53 -8.99 -17.64 0.02
N THR A 54 -8.51 -16.47 0.47
CA THR A 54 -8.80 -15.98 1.82
C THR A 54 -10.30 -15.77 2.03
N LEU A 55 -10.99 -15.10 1.11
CA LEU A 55 -12.44 -14.86 1.26
C LEU A 55 -13.26 -16.14 1.13
N LEU A 56 -12.85 -17.06 0.26
CA LEU A 56 -13.47 -18.38 0.14
C LEU A 56 -13.31 -19.18 1.44
N ASP A 57 -12.11 -19.21 2.01
CA ASP A 57 -11.83 -19.93 3.25
C ASP A 57 -12.63 -19.35 4.42
N LEU A 58 -12.74 -18.01 4.51
CA LEU A 58 -13.59 -17.34 5.50
C LEU A 58 -15.06 -17.74 5.38
N VAL A 59 -15.62 -17.74 4.16
CA VAL A 59 -17.01 -18.16 3.94
C VAL A 59 -17.19 -19.62 4.33
N GLN A 60 -16.23 -20.49 4.00
CA GLN A 60 -16.31 -21.91 4.37
C GLN A 60 -16.14 -22.13 5.87
N ALA A 61 -15.26 -21.40 6.55
CA ALA A 61 -15.07 -21.50 8.00
C ALA A 61 -16.36 -21.15 8.75
N ILE A 62 -17.02 -20.05 8.37
CA ILE A 62 -18.34 -19.68 8.90
C ILE A 62 -19.34 -20.79 8.59
N HIS A 63 -19.39 -21.25 7.33
CA HIS A 63 -20.32 -22.31 6.93
C HIS A 63 -20.07 -23.61 7.71
N ARG A 64 -18.83 -23.96 8.07
CA ARG A 64 -18.48 -25.15 8.88
C ARG A 64 -18.71 -24.96 10.38
N GLY A 65 -18.89 -23.72 10.84
CA GLY A 65 -19.07 -23.40 12.26
C GLY A 65 -17.75 -23.44 13.03
N GLU A 66 -16.66 -23.07 12.36
CA GLU A 66 -15.35 -22.94 13.01
C GLU A 66 -15.33 -21.76 13.98
N ASP A 67 -14.37 -21.80 14.90
CA ASP A 67 -14.16 -20.72 15.85
C ASP A 67 -13.54 -19.50 15.15
N LEU A 68 -14.33 -18.44 15.02
CA LEU A 68 -13.92 -17.22 14.34
C LEU A 68 -12.92 -16.40 15.17
N GLU A 69 -12.82 -16.65 16.48
CA GLU A 69 -11.82 -16.03 17.35
C GLU A 69 -10.41 -16.55 17.02
N LEU A 70 -10.27 -17.86 16.80
CA LEU A 70 -9.00 -18.47 16.37
C LEU A 70 -8.55 -17.98 14.99
N LEU A 71 -9.49 -17.54 14.14
CA LEU A 71 -9.22 -16.90 12.85
C LEU A 71 -8.97 -15.39 12.98
N GLY A 72 -8.99 -14.86 14.20
CA GLY A 72 -8.78 -13.46 14.53
C GLY A 72 -9.89 -12.54 14.07
N LEU A 73 -11.10 -13.05 13.77
CA LEU A 73 -12.18 -12.30 13.13
C LEU A 73 -13.08 -11.53 14.11
N THR A 74 -12.88 -11.71 15.41
CA THR A 74 -13.73 -11.16 16.47
C THR A 74 -13.31 -9.76 16.93
N GLU A 75 -12.18 -9.23 16.45
CA GLU A 75 -11.67 -7.89 16.79
C GLU A 75 -11.74 -6.92 15.60
N GLY A 76 -11.92 -5.61 15.90
CA GLY A 76 -11.91 -4.50 14.94
C GLY A 76 -13.29 -4.03 14.45
N GLU A 77 -13.30 -3.02 13.59
CA GLU A 77 -14.52 -2.34 13.09
C GLU A 77 -15.44 -3.23 12.24
N PHE A 78 -14.92 -4.36 11.75
CA PHE A 78 -15.64 -5.39 11.00
C PHE A 78 -15.59 -6.75 11.70
N SER A 79 -15.69 -6.76 13.03
CA SER A 79 -15.74 -8.00 13.81
C SER A 79 -16.94 -8.87 13.42
N LEU A 80 -16.73 -10.18 13.52
CA LEU A 80 -17.73 -11.23 13.36
C LEU A 80 -17.64 -12.15 14.58
N PRO A 81 -18.63 -12.16 15.50
CA PRO A 81 -18.66 -13.12 16.59
C PRO A 81 -18.94 -14.51 16.04
N THR A 82 -18.47 -15.55 16.71
CA THR A 82 -18.78 -16.94 16.35
C THR A 82 -20.30 -17.18 16.50
N PRO A 83 -21.02 -17.64 15.46
CA PRO A 83 -22.45 -17.92 15.57
C PRO A 83 -22.70 -19.10 16.50
N THR A 84 -23.80 -19.06 17.25
CA THR A 84 -24.26 -20.23 18.00
C THR A 84 -24.68 -21.35 17.05
N ALA A 85 -24.78 -22.58 17.57
CA ALA A 85 -25.18 -23.74 16.76
C ALA A 85 -26.57 -23.57 16.11
N GLU A 86 -27.51 -22.94 16.80
CA GLU A 86 -28.86 -22.68 16.30
C GLU A 86 -28.86 -21.62 15.19
N GLU A 87 -28.16 -20.51 15.40
CA GLU A 87 -28.00 -19.45 14.40
C GLU A 87 -27.33 -20.01 13.14
N LEU A 88 -26.27 -20.80 13.30
CA LEU A 88 -25.56 -21.42 12.19
C LEU A 88 -26.46 -22.39 11.41
N ALA A 89 -27.27 -23.20 12.09
CA ALA A 89 -28.21 -24.11 11.43
C ALA A 89 -29.22 -23.33 10.57
N MET A 90 -29.71 -22.19 11.06
CA MET A 90 -30.63 -21.33 10.33
C MET A 90 -29.95 -20.63 9.13
N LEU A 91 -28.72 -20.16 9.29
CA LEU A 91 -27.95 -19.57 8.19
C LEU A 91 -27.67 -20.61 7.09
N ARG A 92 -27.31 -21.84 7.46
CA ARG A 92 -27.06 -22.92 6.49
C ARG A 92 -28.30 -23.25 5.65
N SER A 93 -29.48 -23.22 6.25
CA SER A 93 -30.71 -23.65 5.56
C SER A 93 -31.32 -22.58 4.66
N ALA A 94 -31.13 -21.29 4.97
CA ALA A 94 -31.91 -20.23 4.34
C ALA A 94 -31.12 -19.00 3.89
N LEU A 95 -29.81 -18.93 4.18
CA LEU A 95 -28.91 -17.95 3.54
C LEU A 95 -28.51 -18.45 2.13
N ASP A 96 -28.51 -17.54 1.16
CA ASP A 96 -28.00 -17.85 -0.19
C ASP A 96 -26.46 -17.76 -0.21
N TRP A 97 -25.80 -18.87 0.12
CA TRP A 97 -24.34 -18.95 0.14
C TRP A 97 -23.68 -18.74 -1.23
N GLU A 98 -24.39 -19.07 -2.31
CA GLU A 98 -23.89 -18.81 -3.67
C GLU A 98 -23.87 -17.30 -3.95
N GLU A 99 -24.90 -16.57 -3.52
CA GLU A 99 -24.92 -15.11 -3.60
C GLU A 99 -23.80 -14.46 -2.77
N VAL A 100 -23.44 -15.02 -1.60
CA VAL A 100 -22.28 -14.54 -0.82
C VAL A 100 -21.02 -14.58 -1.69
N LEU A 101 -20.73 -15.73 -2.30
CA LEU A 101 -19.56 -15.93 -3.15
C LEU A 101 -19.62 -15.09 -4.43
N ARG A 102 -20.79 -14.98 -5.06
CA ARG A 102 -21.00 -14.15 -6.25
C ARG A 102 -20.72 -12.69 -5.97
N THR A 103 -21.20 -12.19 -4.83
CA THR A 103 -20.97 -10.80 -4.39
C THR A 103 -19.49 -10.57 -4.08
N VAL A 104 -18.85 -11.47 -3.33
CA VAL A 104 -17.41 -11.40 -3.05
C VAL A 104 -16.59 -11.35 -4.34
N ASN A 105 -16.83 -12.28 -5.27
CA ASN A 105 -16.09 -12.36 -6.52
C ASN A 105 -16.27 -11.10 -7.37
N HIS A 106 -17.50 -10.57 -7.46
CA HIS A 106 -17.78 -9.33 -8.19
C HIS A 106 -16.93 -8.16 -7.69
N TRP A 107 -16.87 -7.93 -6.37
CA TRP A 107 -16.06 -6.85 -5.81
C TRP A 107 -14.56 -7.08 -5.96
N VAL A 108 -14.10 -8.32 -5.81
CA VAL A 108 -12.69 -8.67 -6.05
C VAL A 108 -12.32 -8.44 -7.51
N ASP A 109 -13.18 -8.77 -8.48
CA ASP A 109 -12.92 -8.53 -9.90
C ASP A 109 -12.76 -7.04 -10.20
N ARG A 110 -13.70 -6.21 -9.72
CA ARG A 110 -13.58 -4.75 -9.83
C ARG A 110 -12.30 -4.21 -9.21
N TYR A 111 -11.89 -4.73 -8.06
CA TYR A 111 -10.64 -4.35 -7.41
C TYR A 111 -9.40 -4.74 -8.23
N ILE A 112 -9.36 -5.97 -8.76
CA ILE A 112 -8.25 -6.45 -9.59
C ILE A 112 -8.16 -5.66 -10.90
N GLU A 113 -9.29 -5.32 -11.53
CA GLU A 113 -9.32 -4.44 -12.69
C GLU A 113 -8.73 -3.07 -12.39
N ALA A 114 -9.11 -2.45 -11.27
CA ALA A 114 -8.57 -1.17 -10.83
C ALA A 114 -7.04 -1.25 -10.62
N VAL A 115 -6.55 -2.29 -9.93
CA VAL A 115 -5.11 -2.48 -9.67
C VAL A 115 -4.29 -2.69 -10.95
N ARG A 116 -4.88 -3.27 -11.99
CA ARG A 116 -4.20 -3.49 -13.29
C ARG A 116 -3.99 -2.21 -14.10
N ILE A 117 -4.64 -1.10 -13.74
CA ILE A 117 -4.46 0.18 -14.43
C ILE A 117 -3.01 0.64 -14.27
N SER A 118 -2.33 0.85 -15.40
CA SER A 118 -0.91 1.21 -15.42
C SER A 118 -0.64 2.66 -14.99
N ASP A 119 -1.57 3.58 -15.28
CA ASP A 119 -1.51 4.98 -14.84
C ASP A 119 -1.86 5.06 -13.34
N PRO A 120 -0.92 5.47 -12.46
CA PRO A 120 -1.14 5.50 -11.02
C PRO A 120 -2.23 6.47 -10.57
N LEU A 121 -2.39 7.62 -11.24
CA LEU A 121 -3.41 8.62 -10.90
C LEU A 121 -4.80 8.13 -11.30
N GLN A 122 -4.91 7.49 -12.48
CA GLN A 122 -6.15 6.87 -12.92
C GLN A 122 -6.51 5.67 -12.03
N ARG A 123 -5.53 4.84 -11.68
CA ARG A 123 -5.67 3.71 -10.74
C ARG A 123 -6.21 4.20 -9.40
N LYS A 124 -5.60 5.24 -8.81
CA LYS A 124 -6.06 5.83 -7.54
C LYS A 124 -7.52 6.29 -7.63
N LYS A 125 -7.89 7.05 -8.67
CA LYS A 125 -9.28 7.49 -8.86
C LYS A 125 -10.26 6.32 -8.95
N CYS A 126 -9.89 5.24 -9.64
CA CYS A 126 -10.70 4.04 -9.76
C CYS A 126 -10.86 3.32 -8.40
N LEU A 127 -9.79 3.24 -7.62
CA LEU A 127 -9.81 2.68 -6.27
C LEU A 127 -10.63 3.53 -5.29
N ASP A 128 -10.49 4.86 -5.32
CA ASP A 128 -11.31 5.77 -4.51
C ASP A 128 -12.81 5.62 -4.84
N GLN A 129 -13.15 5.51 -6.14
CA GLN A 129 -14.53 5.29 -6.56
C GLN A 129 -15.04 3.91 -6.12
N LEU A 130 -14.21 2.88 -6.20
CA LEU A 130 -14.57 1.54 -5.74
C LEU A 130 -14.87 1.52 -4.24
N GLU A 131 -14.07 2.23 -3.44
CA GLU A 131 -14.31 2.40 -2.00
C GLU A 131 -15.64 3.13 -1.76
N ALA A 132 -15.92 4.22 -2.47
CA ALA A 132 -17.18 4.95 -2.36
C ALA A 132 -18.39 4.06 -2.70
N ASP A 133 -18.31 3.27 -3.77
CA ASP A 133 -19.35 2.32 -4.18
C ASP A 133 -19.55 1.24 -3.11
N MET A 134 -18.46 0.71 -2.53
CA MET A 134 -18.52 -0.27 -1.44
C MET A 134 -19.21 0.32 -0.20
N LEU A 135 -18.85 1.54 0.20
CA LEU A 135 -19.47 2.23 1.33
C LEU A 135 -20.96 2.48 1.09
N GLN A 136 -21.34 2.85 -0.14
CA GLN A 136 -22.74 3.03 -0.52
C GLN A 136 -23.50 1.69 -0.45
N ALA A 137 -22.93 0.62 -0.99
CA ALA A 137 -23.54 -0.71 -0.94
C ALA A 137 -23.67 -1.22 0.50
N ALA A 138 -22.63 -1.04 1.32
CA ALA A 138 -22.63 -1.39 2.74
C ALA A 138 -23.72 -0.62 3.49
N LYS A 139 -23.83 0.70 3.28
CA LYS A 139 -24.90 1.53 3.87
C LYS A 139 -26.29 1.06 3.45
N ALA A 140 -26.50 0.75 2.17
CA ALA A 140 -27.78 0.26 1.66
C ALA A 140 -28.16 -1.11 2.28
N ALA A 141 -27.15 -1.97 2.50
CA ALA A 141 -27.30 -3.25 3.17
C ALA A 141 -27.29 -3.15 4.71
N LYS A 142 -27.25 -1.93 5.28
CA LYS A 142 -27.13 -1.67 6.73
C LYS A 142 -25.91 -2.35 7.38
N VAL A 143 -24.86 -2.56 6.60
CA VAL A 143 -23.55 -3.06 7.03
C VAL A 143 -22.73 -1.85 7.52
N GLY A 144 -22.92 -1.46 8.77
CA GLY A 144 -22.19 -0.30 9.32
C GLY A 144 -22.31 -0.11 10.83
N GLU A 145 -23.00 -1.00 11.53
CA GLU A 145 -23.08 -0.98 12.97
C GLU A 145 -21.83 -1.65 13.58
N LYS A 146 -21.17 -0.91 14.49
CA LYS A 146 -19.98 -1.36 15.23
C LYS A 146 -20.22 -2.69 15.96
N ASP A 147 -21.46 -2.96 16.35
CA ASP A 147 -21.86 -4.16 17.07
C ASP A 147 -22.62 -5.09 16.12
N PHE A 148 -21.90 -5.91 15.36
CA PHE A 148 -22.56 -6.95 14.56
C PHE A 148 -23.34 -7.91 15.46
N CYS A 149 -24.53 -8.31 15.02
CA CYS A 149 -25.18 -9.49 15.55
C CYS A 149 -25.79 -10.30 14.41
N TRP A 150 -25.62 -11.63 14.47
CA TRP A 150 -26.20 -12.57 13.50
C TRP A 150 -27.71 -12.44 13.40
N GLN A 151 -28.38 -11.98 14.48
CA GLN A 151 -29.81 -11.75 14.51
C GLN A 151 -30.31 -10.86 13.35
N THR A 152 -29.53 -9.85 12.95
CA THR A 152 -29.88 -8.96 11.83
C THR A 152 -29.99 -9.70 10.48
N LEU A 153 -29.09 -10.66 10.24
CA LEU A 153 -29.14 -11.51 9.06
C LEU A 153 -30.26 -12.55 9.18
N LEU A 154 -30.42 -13.13 10.37
CA LEU A 154 -31.46 -14.13 10.63
C LEU A 154 -32.86 -13.56 10.46
N ASP A 155 -33.12 -12.32 10.86
CA ASP A 155 -34.40 -11.66 10.65
C ASP A 155 -34.70 -11.48 9.16
N SER A 156 -33.69 -11.09 8.38
CA SER A 156 -33.80 -10.97 6.92
C SER A 156 -34.07 -12.33 6.28
N VAL A 157 -33.37 -13.38 6.72
CA VAL A 157 -33.55 -14.76 6.24
C VAL A 157 -34.96 -15.28 6.58
N ARG A 158 -35.45 -15.06 7.81
CA ARG A 158 -36.82 -15.43 8.23
C ARG A 158 -37.90 -14.68 7.45
N ALA A 159 -37.61 -13.46 7.02
CA ALA A 159 -38.49 -12.68 6.14
C ALA A 159 -38.44 -13.12 4.66
N GLY A 160 -37.74 -14.22 4.34
CA GLY A 160 -37.58 -14.72 2.97
C GLY A 160 -36.57 -13.92 2.14
N GLN A 161 -35.75 -13.07 2.76
CA GLN A 161 -34.77 -12.20 2.09
C GLN A 161 -33.36 -12.77 2.14
N GLY A 162 -33.21 -14.09 1.97
CA GLY A 162 -31.93 -14.80 2.07
C GLY A 162 -30.84 -14.25 1.13
N GLN A 163 -31.21 -13.82 -0.08
CA GLN A 163 -30.29 -13.19 -1.03
C GLN A 163 -29.78 -11.82 -0.56
N SER A 164 -30.66 -10.97 0.00
CA SER A 164 -30.27 -9.67 0.56
C SER A 164 -29.37 -9.84 1.78
N ALA A 165 -29.69 -10.82 2.65
CA ALA A 165 -28.85 -11.17 3.80
C ALA A 165 -27.46 -11.67 3.35
N ALA A 166 -27.39 -12.47 2.28
CA ALA A 166 -26.14 -12.95 1.71
C ALA A 166 -25.24 -11.80 1.21
N ARG A 167 -25.82 -10.82 0.51
CA ARG A 167 -25.10 -9.60 0.08
C ARG A 167 -24.55 -8.81 1.27
N ALA A 168 -25.34 -8.67 2.34
CA ALA A 168 -24.92 -7.98 3.54
C ALA A 168 -23.73 -8.70 4.22
N LEU A 169 -23.77 -10.03 4.34
CA LEU A 169 -22.65 -10.82 4.85
C LEU A 169 -21.39 -10.66 3.98
N ALA A 170 -21.53 -10.75 2.66
CA ALA A 170 -20.42 -10.57 1.72
C ALA A 170 -19.76 -9.20 1.86
N LEU A 171 -20.54 -8.12 1.93
CA LEU A 171 -20.03 -6.76 2.12
C LEU A 171 -19.31 -6.59 3.46
N ARG A 172 -19.75 -7.28 4.53
CA ARG A 172 -19.07 -7.27 5.82
C ARG A 172 -17.71 -7.97 5.77
N LEU A 173 -17.64 -9.14 5.13
CA LEU A 173 -16.38 -9.86 4.89
C LEU A 173 -15.41 -9.04 4.04
N LEU A 174 -15.92 -8.40 2.99
CA LEU A 174 -15.14 -7.49 2.15
C LEU A 174 -14.72 -6.22 2.90
N GLY A 175 -15.51 -5.69 3.83
CA GLY A 175 -15.10 -4.55 4.66
C GLY A 175 -13.80 -4.82 5.42
N ARG A 176 -13.67 -6.03 5.98
CA ARG A 176 -12.47 -6.47 6.69
C ARG A 176 -11.25 -6.65 5.77
N SER A 177 -11.47 -7.25 4.60
CA SER A 177 -10.39 -7.51 3.64
C SER A 177 -10.12 -6.28 2.76
N CYS A 178 -11.08 -5.84 1.95
CA CYS A 178 -10.91 -4.90 0.85
C CYS A 178 -10.82 -3.40 1.22
N VAL A 179 -11.39 -2.92 2.33
CA VAL A 179 -11.29 -1.47 2.68
C VAL A 179 -9.87 -1.11 3.15
N HIS A 180 -9.16 -2.05 3.78
CA HIS A 180 -7.77 -1.85 4.20
C HIS A 180 -6.73 -2.33 3.18
N ILE A 181 -7.12 -3.10 2.17
CA ILE A 181 -6.19 -3.69 1.20
C ILE A 181 -5.50 -2.64 0.31
N PRO A 182 -6.16 -1.61 -0.26
CA PRO A 182 -5.46 -0.57 -1.00
C PRO A 182 -4.33 0.02 -0.14
N TRP A 183 -4.65 0.45 1.09
CA TRP A 183 -3.73 0.96 2.12
C TRP A 183 -2.59 -0.01 2.50
N ARG A 184 -2.89 -1.31 2.58
CA ARG A 184 -1.91 -2.31 3.01
C ARG A 184 -1.07 -2.92 1.89
N LEU A 185 -1.55 -2.90 0.65
CA LEU A 185 -0.97 -3.66 -0.46
C LEU A 185 -0.71 -2.83 -1.70
N THR A 186 -1.46 -1.77 -2.02
CA THR A 186 -1.16 -0.96 -3.22
C THR A 186 -0.20 0.18 -2.87
N PHE A 187 -0.50 0.94 -1.82
CA PHE A 187 0.32 2.09 -1.44
C PHE A 187 1.78 1.76 -1.13
N PRO A 188 2.12 0.67 -0.41
CA PRO A 188 3.53 0.34 -0.20
C PRO A 188 4.28 0.04 -1.50
N TYR A 189 3.60 -0.52 -2.51
CA TYR A 189 4.24 -0.83 -3.78
C TYR A 189 4.42 0.42 -4.62
N ASP A 190 3.41 1.29 -4.66
CA ASP A 190 3.52 2.59 -5.32
C ASP A 190 4.65 3.42 -4.68
N ARG A 191 4.76 3.40 -3.33
CA ARG A 191 5.87 4.04 -2.62
C ARG A 191 7.23 3.45 -2.99
N ILE A 192 7.36 2.13 -3.06
CA ILE A 192 8.59 1.46 -3.50
C ILE A 192 8.92 1.85 -4.95
N GLU A 193 7.94 1.84 -5.86
CA GLU A 193 8.15 2.21 -7.26
C GLU A 193 8.62 3.66 -7.39
N GLU A 194 7.98 4.60 -6.68
CA GLU A 194 8.40 6.00 -6.69
C GLU A 194 9.77 6.17 -6.08
N PHE A 195 10.07 5.48 -4.97
CA PHE A 195 11.39 5.48 -4.38
C PHE A 195 12.47 5.02 -5.38
N GLU A 196 12.22 3.94 -6.13
CA GLU A 196 13.11 3.46 -7.19
C GLU A 196 13.33 4.52 -8.29
N ARG A 197 12.28 5.26 -8.67
CA ARG A 197 12.38 6.37 -9.65
C ARG A 197 13.23 7.52 -9.11
N LEU A 198 13.06 7.90 -7.84
CA LEU A 198 13.88 8.91 -7.19
C LEU A 198 15.35 8.48 -7.13
N VAL A 199 15.62 7.19 -6.88
CA VAL A 199 16.97 6.63 -6.89
C VAL A 199 17.65 6.76 -8.25
N ASP A 200 16.94 6.55 -9.36
CA ASP A 200 17.48 6.80 -10.70
C ASP A 200 17.93 8.28 -10.87
N VAL A 201 17.17 9.22 -10.30
CA VAL A 201 17.55 10.65 -10.29
C VAL A 201 18.76 10.91 -9.39
N VAL A 202 18.86 10.24 -8.23
CA VAL A 202 20.04 10.33 -7.35
C VAL A 202 21.31 9.89 -8.07
N PHE A 203 21.27 8.78 -8.81
CA PHE A 203 22.40 8.31 -9.61
C PHE A 203 22.84 9.35 -10.65
N ALA A 204 21.88 10.00 -11.32
CA ALA A 204 22.15 11.05 -12.27
C ALA A 204 22.75 12.30 -11.62
N LEU A 205 22.22 12.71 -10.46
CA LEU A 205 22.76 13.83 -9.66
C LEU A 205 24.20 13.56 -9.21
N ALA A 206 24.50 12.34 -8.79
CA ALA A 206 25.85 11.95 -8.38
C ALA A 206 26.84 12.01 -9.55
N ARG A 207 26.47 11.47 -10.72
CA ARG A 207 27.29 11.54 -11.95
C ARG A 207 27.48 12.98 -12.43
N TYR A 208 26.45 13.81 -12.36
CA TYR A 208 26.56 15.23 -12.68
C TYR A 208 27.56 15.92 -11.76
N ARG A 209 27.48 15.68 -10.44
CA ARG A 209 28.43 16.24 -9.47
C ARG A 209 29.86 15.77 -9.74
N ASP A 210 30.06 14.50 -10.06
CA ASP A 210 31.38 13.94 -10.37
C ASP A 210 32.01 14.64 -11.60
N GLN A 211 31.22 14.88 -12.65
CA GLN A 211 31.72 15.52 -13.86
C GLN A 211 31.86 17.05 -13.75
N VAL A 212 30.97 17.72 -13.04
CA VAL A 212 30.86 19.20 -13.00
C VAL A 212 31.44 19.79 -11.70
N GLY A 213 31.69 18.97 -10.68
CA GLY A 213 32.17 19.37 -9.36
C GLY A 213 31.08 19.92 -8.41
N LYS A 214 29.84 20.07 -8.87
CA LYS A 214 28.70 20.56 -8.08
C LYS A 214 27.39 19.92 -8.54
N TYR A 215 26.38 19.88 -7.67
CA TYR A 215 25.02 19.50 -8.08
C TYR A 215 24.40 20.54 -9.02
N PRO A 216 23.47 20.13 -9.92
CA PRO A 216 22.81 21.05 -10.83
C PRO A 216 21.89 22.02 -10.08
N GLU A 217 21.58 23.17 -10.68
CA GLU A 217 20.61 24.12 -10.11
C GLU A 217 19.17 23.62 -10.30
N ARG A 218 18.93 22.79 -11.33
CA ARG A 218 17.62 22.23 -11.67
C ARG A 218 17.75 20.85 -12.30
N LEU A 219 16.74 19.99 -12.14
CA LEU A 219 16.80 18.61 -12.61
C LEU A 219 16.95 18.49 -14.13
N GLU A 220 16.46 19.46 -14.90
CA GLU A 220 16.50 19.44 -16.37
C GLU A 220 17.93 19.39 -16.91
N GLN A 221 18.92 19.85 -16.14
CA GLN A 221 20.34 19.78 -16.50
C GLN A 221 20.89 18.35 -16.50
N LEU A 222 20.13 17.38 -15.98
CA LEU A 222 20.46 15.96 -16.05
C LEU A 222 20.10 15.36 -17.42
N VAL A 223 19.25 16.01 -18.20
CA VAL A 223 18.73 15.51 -19.48
C VAL A 223 19.47 16.15 -20.66
N PRO A 224 19.80 15.40 -21.74
CA PRO A 224 19.65 13.94 -21.89
C PRO A 224 20.87 13.14 -21.40
N GLN A 225 21.93 13.81 -20.95
CA GLN A 225 23.24 13.19 -20.74
C GLN A 225 23.29 12.17 -19.59
N PHE A 226 22.59 12.45 -18.50
CA PHE A 226 22.60 11.62 -17.29
C PHE A 226 21.28 10.84 -17.12
N LEU A 227 20.17 11.36 -17.66
CA LEU A 227 18.86 10.72 -17.75
C LEU A 227 18.22 10.96 -19.12
N PRO A 228 17.48 9.99 -19.68
CA PRO A 228 16.76 10.18 -20.94
C PRO A 228 15.63 11.21 -20.80
N ARG A 229 14.96 11.23 -19.66
CA ARG A 229 13.95 12.22 -19.25
C ARG A 229 13.78 12.17 -17.73
N ILE A 230 13.12 13.18 -17.18
CA ILE A 230 12.66 13.17 -15.79
C ILE A 230 11.25 12.58 -15.81
N GLU A 231 11.07 11.41 -15.18
CA GLU A 231 9.74 10.83 -15.03
C GLU A 231 8.90 11.70 -14.08
N PRO A 232 7.61 11.91 -14.38
CA PRO A 232 6.69 12.47 -13.40
C PRO A 232 6.57 11.55 -12.18
N ASP A 233 6.50 12.18 -11.02
CA ASP A 233 6.10 11.62 -9.74
C ASP A 233 4.72 10.96 -9.86
N ILE A 234 4.60 9.71 -9.40
CA ILE A 234 3.37 8.92 -9.60
C ILE A 234 2.15 9.46 -8.86
N PHE A 235 2.34 10.24 -7.79
CA PHE A 235 1.27 10.69 -6.91
C PHE A 235 0.74 12.08 -7.29
N SER A 236 1.57 12.92 -7.88
CA SER A 236 1.24 14.28 -8.30
C SER A 236 1.13 14.45 -9.82
N GLY A 237 1.73 13.54 -10.61
CA GLY A 237 1.86 13.69 -12.06
C GLY A 237 2.79 14.83 -12.50
N LYS A 238 3.57 15.41 -11.58
CA LYS A 238 4.53 16.50 -11.83
C LYS A 238 5.96 15.98 -11.68
N PRO A 239 7.01 16.69 -12.14
CA PRO A 239 8.38 16.31 -11.82
C PRO A 239 8.61 16.23 -10.29
N PRO A 240 9.47 15.31 -9.81
CA PRO A 240 9.81 15.25 -8.39
C PRO A 240 10.44 16.55 -7.92
N ILE A 241 10.25 16.89 -6.65
CA ILE A 241 10.68 18.16 -6.10
C ILE A 241 12.16 18.05 -5.72
N TYR A 242 12.97 18.92 -6.30
CA TYR A 242 14.41 19.02 -6.05
C TYR A 242 14.76 20.40 -5.48
N ARG A 243 15.47 20.40 -4.36
CA ARG A 243 15.98 21.62 -3.72
C ARG A 243 17.42 21.43 -3.29
N ARG A 244 18.32 22.31 -3.74
CA ARG A 244 19.68 22.37 -3.20
C ARG A 244 19.64 22.77 -1.73
N SER A 245 20.51 22.18 -0.92
CA SER A 245 20.63 22.46 0.51
C SER A 245 22.09 22.37 0.92
N GLY A 246 22.73 23.52 1.15
CA GLY A 246 24.16 23.60 1.48
C GLY A 246 25.03 22.88 0.44
N THR A 247 25.80 21.89 0.90
CA THR A 247 26.68 21.06 0.06
C THR A 247 25.96 19.91 -0.64
N GLY A 248 24.65 19.74 -0.41
CA GLY A 248 23.85 18.68 -1.00
C GLY A 248 22.48 19.15 -1.46
N TYR A 249 21.46 18.31 -1.26
CA TYR A 249 20.12 18.52 -1.78
C TYR A 249 19.08 17.71 -1.03
N VAL A 250 17.81 18.07 -1.23
CA VAL A 250 16.64 17.27 -0.92
C VAL A 250 15.94 16.97 -2.24
N LEU A 251 15.65 15.70 -2.48
CA LEU A 251 14.88 15.21 -3.61
C LEU A 251 13.72 14.41 -3.06
N TYR A 252 12.49 14.70 -3.46
CA TYR A 252 11.34 14.00 -2.91
C TYR A 252 10.12 13.97 -3.83
N SER A 253 9.29 12.99 -3.53
CA SER A 253 7.92 12.83 -4.00
C SER A 253 6.95 13.33 -2.93
N VAL A 254 5.79 13.85 -3.33
CA VAL A 254 4.72 14.27 -2.41
C VAL A 254 4.04 13.09 -1.69
N GLY A 255 4.31 11.86 -2.15
CA GLY A 255 3.74 10.66 -1.54
C GLY A 255 2.23 10.48 -1.73
N PRO A 256 1.69 9.38 -1.16
CA PRO A 256 0.29 8.95 -1.30
C PRO A 256 -0.79 9.99 -0.99
N ASN A 257 -0.56 10.90 -0.04
CA ASN A 257 -1.54 11.94 0.30
C ASN A 257 -1.70 13.01 -0.80
N GLY A 258 -0.79 13.05 -1.79
CA GLY A 258 -0.79 13.98 -2.91
C GLY A 258 -0.53 15.44 -2.53
N GLN A 259 -0.09 15.70 -1.30
CA GLN A 259 0.16 17.03 -0.74
C GLN A 259 1.66 17.20 -0.50
N ASP A 260 2.22 18.34 -0.92
CA ASP A 260 3.63 18.65 -0.62
C ASP A 260 3.77 18.94 0.88
N ASP A 261 4.26 17.96 1.62
CA ASP A 261 4.58 18.11 3.03
C ASP A 261 5.94 18.82 3.24
N GLY A 262 6.51 19.46 2.22
CA GLY A 262 7.75 20.22 2.32
C GLY A 262 9.00 19.34 2.44
N GLY A 263 8.92 18.09 2.01
CA GLY A 263 9.92 17.05 2.17
C GLY A 263 9.89 16.46 3.58
N ARG A 264 8.73 16.23 4.19
CA ARG A 264 8.58 15.63 5.53
C ARG A 264 8.04 14.21 5.43
N THR A 265 8.67 13.30 6.15
CA THR A 265 8.30 11.89 6.25
C THR A 265 7.44 11.61 7.48
N TYR A 266 6.99 10.37 7.65
CA TYR A 266 6.28 9.90 8.86
C TYR A 266 7.10 10.03 10.15
N GLU A 267 8.43 10.10 10.03
CA GLU A 267 9.36 10.23 11.15
C GLU A 267 9.60 11.69 11.57
N ASP A 268 9.22 12.65 10.72
CA ASP A 268 9.38 14.07 11.00
C ASP A 268 8.29 14.59 11.97
N ASN A 269 8.54 15.75 12.56
CA ASN A 269 7.57 16.46 13.39
C ASN A 269 7.45 17.93 12.93
N PRO A 270 6.29 18.38 12.41
CA PRO A 270 5.06 17.60 12.20
C PRO A 270 5.26 16.47 11.20
N ARG A 271 4.44 15.41 11.31
CA ARG A 271 4.48 14.28 10.38
C ARG A 271 4.07 14.73 8.97
N GLY A 272 4.74 14.15 7.97
CA GLY A 272 4.31 14.18 6.57
C GLY A 272 4.27 12.77 5.98
N ASP A 273 3.97 12.66 4.70
CA ASP A 273 3.91 11.40 3.95
C ASP A 273 4.89 11.35 2.76
N ASP A 274 5.67 12.42 2.54
CA ASP A 274 6.60 12.52 1.43
C ASP A 274 7.60 11.36 1.41
N ILE A 275 8.02 10.95 0.21
CA ILE A 275 9.12 10.00 0.01
C ILE A 275 10.38 10.80 -0.27
N VAL A 276 11.27 10.88 0.72
CA VAL A 276 12.36 11.87 0.74
C VAL A 276 13.73 11.21 0.71
N ILE A 277 14.60 11.71 -0.16
CA ILE A 277 16.03 11.44 -0.15
C ILE A 277 16.77 12.75 0.16
N ARG A 278 17.53 12.75 1.26
CA ARG A 278 18.38 13.88 1.66
C ARG A 278 19.84 13.54 1.42
N MET A 279 20.56 14.49 0.85
CA MET A 279 22.01 14.43 0.67
C MET A 279 22.66 15.63 1.34
N PRO A 280 23.66 15.44 2.23
CA PRO A 280 23.98 14.16 2.87
C PRO A 280 22.78 13.61 3.68
N PRO A 281 22.74 12.30 3.99
CA PRO A 281 21.67 11.72 4.79
C PRO A 281 21.60 12.36 6.16
N THR A 282 20.40 12.68 6.62
CA THR A 282 20.14 12.89 8.04
C THR A 282 20.24 11.55 8.77
N PRO A 283 21.01 11.44 9.86
CA PRO A 283 20.99 10.26 10.70
C PRO A 283 19.55 9.99 11.18
N PRO A 284 19.08 8.73 11.22
CA PRO A 284 17.78 8.43 11.78
C PRO A 284 17.74 8.91 13.24
N PRO A 285 16.62 9.46 13.71
CA PRO A 285 16.47 9.81 15.12
C PRO A 285 16.72 8.56 15.97
N HIS A 286 17.45 8.70 17.07
CA HIS A 286 17.82 7.60 17.97
C HIS A 286 16.58 6.91 18.57
N ARG A 287 15.95 6.02 17.84
CA ARG A 287 15.01 5.02 18.33
C ARG A 287 15.31 3.75 17.55
N TRP A 288 15.59 2.67 18.30
CA TRP A 288 15.95 1.32 17.83
C TRP A 288 17.45 1.03 17.66
N LEU A 289 18.17 1.03 18.78
CA LEU A 289 18.89 -0.16 19.24
C LEU A 289 18.68 -0.27 20.75
N GLY A 290 17.68 -1.04 21.16
CA GLY A 290 17.65 -1.65 22.48
C GLY A 290 18.75 -2.69 22.57
N VAL A 291 20.00 -2.24 22.62
CA VAL A 291 21.12 -3.03 23.13
C VAL A 291 21.59 -2.25 24.34
N GLY A 292 21.14 -2.69 25.51
CA GLY A 292 21.61 -2.15 26.77
C GLY A 292 23.13 -2.20 26.78
N ARG A 293 23.77 -1.03 26.78
CA ARG A 293 25.09 -0.91 27.42
C ARG A 293 24.83 -1.03 28.91
N GLN A 294 24.90 -2.24 29.43
CA GLN A 294 25.44 -2.41 30.77
C GLN A 294 26.96 -2.23 30.65
N GLY A 295 27.49 -1.43 31.57
CA GLY A 295 28.86 -0.94 31.64
C GLY A 295 28.76 0.41 32.32
N SER A 296 29.10 0.56 33.59
CA SER A 296 30.14 -0.10 34.39
C SER A 296 29.85 0.08 35.87
#